data_AF-A0A812Q9H6-F1
#
_entry.id   AF-A0A812Q9H6-F1
#
_cell.length_a   1.000
_cell.length_b   1.000
_cell.length_c   1.000
_cell.angle_alpha   90.00
_cell.angle_beta   90.00
_cell.angle_gamma   90.00
#
_symmetry.space_group_name_H-M   'P 1'
#
loop_
_entity.id
_entity.type
_entity.pdbx_description
1 polymer ?
#
loop_
_entity_poly.entity_id
_entity_poly.type
_entity_poly.pdbx_seq_one_letter_code
_entity_poly.pdbx_strand_id
1 'polypeptide(L)'
;MPGKAFFAGAFCKGPFFGLRQSCRNFPMVVQCFTCLLRQAFPGQVFSSFAIFDNVAASMHKDSRNAPHPNLLLALSKFQHGEVWHECSTGTVVREVRGIARNGCLLPVADGPQVLPAHEVFHQTEPWTGDRLMLIGFTTQRTNELPPADHGLLLSLGFVLPSSPALKKGRAVAIDGKDPQTAPEQEPAIEVPSSDEGEDKVEDFDASTSRCRGPAIKCRHTKEWRELVDGFGLCSPGRWRPLARDARASSSEWEHAEKLRGVLLEEVRTTIKDPRAAAYALATGRMKASPFGQEVVQRVRTKLANLLPDPEAALRMPPGQPFMLHLLSQSLEVLGDPDFRILDHGTESFAEGVFSQRTTFRKLDESEYDPSMLNYRSAELNAEQLEAKFREDESAGLMLCTTEAEAKRTYGEDAVLIAAMGAVTKANGDVRPLHDGTHGINLNNKIRILDKLQVPGPEDLQEVASRVKESKEAPFALCADIKQAHRNVK
;
A
#
# COMPACT_ATOMS: atom_id res chain seq x y z
N MET A 1 11.69 -6.30 17.63
CA MET A 1 12.51 -6.27 16.40
C MET A 1 13.72 -5.37 16.65
N PRO A 2 14.90 -5.61 16.05
CA PRO A 2 16.00 -4.66 16.15
C PRO A 2 15.58 -3.32 15.55
N GLY A 3 15.94 -2.22 16.22
CA GLY A 3 15.67 -0.87 15.73
C GLY A 3 16.34 -0.59 14.39
N LYS A 4 15.74 0.27 13.58
CA LYS A 4 16.23 0.65 12.24
C LYS A 4 16.71 2.09 12.24
N ALA A 5 17.73 2.37 11.43
CA ALA A 5 18.25 3.71 11.29
C ALA A 5 18.46 4.09 9.83
N PHE A 6 18.09 5.32 9.48
CA PHE A 6 18.42 5.96 8.21
C PHE A 6 19.31 7.17 8.47
N PHE A 7 20.36 7.36 7.66
CA PHE A 7 21.30 8.47 7.82
C PHE A 7 21.44 9.26 6.53
N ALA A 8 21.55 10.58 6.64
CA ALA A 8 21.86 11.47 5.53
C ALA A 8 22.78 12.61 5.96
N GLY A 9 23.41 13.24 4.96
CA GLY A 9 24.35 14.35 5.13
C GLY A 9 25.81 13.90 5.10
N ALA A 10 26.67 14.71 5.70
CA ALA A 10 28.10 14.45 5.79
C ALA A 10 28.41 13.27 6.74
N PHE A 11 29.57 12.65 6.56
CA PHE A 11 30.14 11.70 7.51
C PHE A 11 31.62 11.97 7.73
N CYS A 12 32.12 11.63 8.93
CA CYS A 12 33.54 11.61 9.26
C CYS A 12 33.84 10.41 10.16
N LYS A 13 34.75 9.54 9.74
CA LYS A 13 35.22 8.36 10.46
C LYS A 13 36.74 8.26 10.31
N GLY A 14 37.46 8.88 11.25
CA GLY A 14 38.92 8.95 11.21
C GLY A 14 39.40 9.73 9.98
N PRO A 15 40.26 9.18 9.12
CA PRO A 15 40.73 9.87 7.93
C PRO A 15 39.66 9.98 6.83
N PHE A 16 38.60 9.17 6.90
CA PHE A 16 37.56 9.10 5.87
C PHE A 16 36.44 10.08 6.18
N PHE A 17 36.16 10.99 5.25
CA PHE A 17 35.05 11.93 5.34
C PHE A 17 34.45 12.14 3.94
N GLY A 18 33.19 12.56 3.89
CA GLY A 18 32.50 12.74 2.62
C GLY A 18 30.99 12.86 2.79
N LEU A 19 30.28 12.63 1.69
CA LEU A 19 28.82 12.67 1.64
C LEU A 19 28.22 11.26 1.60
N ARG A 20 27.16 11.03 2.38
CA ARG A 20 26.43 9.76 2.32
C ARG A 20 25.66 9.63 1.00
N GLN A 21 25.64 8.42 0.44
CA GLN A 21 24.95 8.14 -0.83
C GLN A 21 23.44 8.43 -0.77
N SER A 22 22.83 8.38 0.42
CA SER A 22 21.43 8.76 0.65
C SER A 22 21.10 10.18 0.18
N CYS A 23 22.04 11.12 0.25
CA CYS A 23 21.88 12.48 -0.29
C CYS A 23 21.64 12.50 -1.79
N ARG A 24 22.23 11.56 -2.53
CA ARG A 24 22.10 11.44 -3.99
C ARG A 24 20.92 10.55 -4.39
N ASN A 25 20.70 9.48 -3.63
CA ASN A 25 19.64 8.50 -3.93
C ASN A 25 18.25 9.02 -3.55
N PHE A 26 18.13 9.86 -2.51
CA PHE A 26 16.83 10.29 -1.95
C PHE A 26 16.78 11.81 -1.67
N PRO A 27 17.09 12.68 -2.64
CA PRO A 27 17.25 14.12 -2.41
C PRO A 27 15.98 14.79 -1.85
N MET A 28 14.80 14.43 -2.36
CA MET A 28 13.52 14.98 -1.89
C MET A 28 13.19 14.57 -0.45
N VAL A 29 13.49 13.33 -0.10
CA VAL A 29 13.31 12.81 1.27
C VAL A 29 14.23 13.56 2.23
N VAL A 30 15.50 13.74 1.84
CA VAL A 30 16.47 14.51 2.63
C VAL A 30 16.01 15.95 2.81
N GLN A 31 15.57 16.64 1.76
CA GLN A 31 15.03 18.00 1.83
C GLN A 31 13.82 18.12 2.76
N CYS A 32 12.95 17.10 2.79
CA CYS A 32 11.82 17.06 3.71
C CYS A 32 12.29 17.08 5.18
N PHE A 33 13.22 16.20 5.55
CA PHE A 33 13.72 16.12 6.92
C PHE A 33 14.59 17.32 7.33
N THR A 34 15.41 17.86 6.43
CA THR A 34 16.13 19.11 6.71
C THR A 34 15.18 20.31 6.84
N CYS A 35 14.05 20.33 6.12
CA CYS A 35 13.00 21.32 6.33
C CYS A 35 12.39 21.21 7.72
N LEU A 36 12.03 20.01 8.17
CA LEU A 36 11.51 19.77 9.53
C LEU A 36 12.49 20.22 10.61
N LEU A 37 13.78 19.89 10.49
CA LEU A 37 14.81 20.33 11.43
C LEU A 37 14.95 21.86 11.45
N ARG A 38 14.94 22.53 10.29
CA ARG A 38 15.02 24.00 10.23
C ARG A 38 13.80 24.69 10.83
N GLN A 39 12.61 24.10 10.69
CA GLN A 39 11.39 24.63 11.29
C GLN A 39 11.38 24.44 12.81
N ALA A 40 11.80 23.26 13.30
CA ALA A 40 11.85 22.96 14.73
C ALA A 40 13.00 23.66 15.46
N PHE A 41 14.13 23.91 14.77
CA PHE A 41 15.34 24.50 15.33
C PHE A 41 15.88 25.65 14.45
N PRO A 42 15.20 26.80 14.40
CA PRO A 42 15.62 27.91 13.56
C PRO A 42 17.05 28.37 13.89
N GLY A 43 17.89 28.49 12.86
CA GLY A 43 19.27 28.98 12.97
C GLY A 43 20.29 27.98 13.54
N GLN A 44 19.87 26.79 13.95
CA GLN A 44 20.81 25.77 14.46
C GLN A 44 21.57 25.08 13.32
N VAL A 45 22.84 24.75 13.61
CA VAL A 45 23.76 24.11 12.66
C VAL A 45 23.62 22.60 12.73
N PHE A 46 23.52 21.95 11.56
CA PHE A 46 23.55 20.51 11.40
C PHE A 46 23.99 20.15 9.98
N SER A 47 25.03 19.32 9.87
CA SER A 47 25.54 18.84 8.58
C SER A 47 24.96 17.49 8.16
N SER A 48 24.29 16.83 9.11
CA SER A 48 23.85 15.45 9.00
C SER A 48 22.61 15.23 9.85
N PHE A 49 21.82 14.22 9.51
CA PHE A 49 20.76 13.73 10.38
C PHE A 49 20.68 12.21 10.38
N ALA A 50 20.05 11.68 11.43
CA ALA A 50 19.63 10.30 11.53
C ALA A 50 18.14 10.21 11.86
N ILE A 51 17.45 9.23 11.28
CA ILE A 51 16.10 8.83 11.69
C ILE A 51 16.23 7.50 12.38
N PHE A 52 15.80 7.44 13.64
CA PHE A 52 15.86 6.27 14.49
C PHE A 52 14.45 5.75 14.74
N ASP A 53 14.17 4.57 14.21
CA ASP A 53 12.95 3.80 14.46
C ASP A 53 13.25 2.75 15.54
N ASN A 54 12.73 2.99 16.74
CA ASN A 54 12.88 2.13 17.90
C ASN A 54 14.35 1.77 18.22
N VAL A 55 15.26 2.75 18.06
CA VAL A 55 16.67 2.62 18.41
C VAL A 55 16.92 3.21 19.79
N ALA A 56 17.53 2.41 20.68
CA ALA A 56 18.07 2.86 21.96
C ALA A 56 19.58 3.11 21.83
N ALA A 57 20.05 4.28 22.26
CA ALA A 57 21.47 4.55 22.38
C ALA A 57 21.94 4.26 23.82
N SER A 58 22.96 3.42 23.97
CA SER A 58 23.60 3.14 25.26
C SER A 58 24.43 4.33 25.75
N MET A 59 24.93 4.30 26.99
CA MET A 59 25.71 5.39 27.59
C MET A 59 26.97 5.75 26.78
N HIS A 60 27.01 6.92 26.15
CA HIS A 60 28.14 7.35 25.31
C HIS A 60 28.29 8.88 25.24
N LYS A 61 29.34 9.33 24.53
CA LYS A 61 29.53 10.71 24.07
C LYS A 61 29.79 10.71 22.56
N ASP A 62 29.37 11.77 21.89
CA ASP A 62 29.62 12.01 20.48
C ASP A 62 30.91 12.81 20.27
N SER A 63 31.97 12.48 20.99
CA SER A 63 33.24 13.23 20.99
C SER A 63 33.95 13.29 19.63
N ARG A 64 33.49 12.49 18.65
CA ARG A 64 34.00 12.48 17.27
C ARG A 64 33.23 13.42 16.33
N ASN A 65 32.11 13.97 16.78
CA ASN A 65 31.35 14.99 16.05
C ASN A 65 31.98 16.37 16.29
N ALA A 66 31.56 17.37 15.51
CA ALA A 66 31.92 18.76 15.79
C ALA A 66 31.25 19.20 17.11
N PRO A 67 31.80 20.17 17.85
CA PRO A 67 31.26 20.65 19.13
C PRO A 67 30.03 21.56 18.92
N HIS A 68 29.02 21.03 18.21
CA HIS A 68 27.69 21.61 18.08
C HIS A 68 26.69 20.66 18.73
N PRO A 69 25.59 21.17 19.30
CA PRO A 69 24.61 20.31 19.93
C PRO A 69 23.87 19.45 18.89
N ASN A 70 23.45 18.26 19.32
CA ASN A 70 22.52 17.44 18.58
C ASN A 70 21.10 18.00 18.76
N LEU A 71 20.30 17.96 17.70
CA LEU A 71 18.92 18.43 17.64
C LEU A 71 17.98 17.22 17.68
N LEU A 72 17.08 17.13 18.65
CA LEU A 72 16.25 15.95 18.90
C LEU A 72 14.78 16.28 18.65
N LEU A 73 14.16 15.65 17.65
CA LEU A 73 12.76 15.86 17.29
C LEU A 73 12.01 14.52 17.21
N ALA A 74 10.94 14.36 17.98
CA ALA A 74 10.02 13.24 17.83
C ALA A 74 9.19 13.38 16.54
N LEU A 75 9.10 12.29 15.77
CA LEU A 75 8.26 12.18 14.57
C LEU A 75 6.99 11.34 14.81
N SER A 76 6.92 10.63 15.94
CA SER A 76 5.77 9.83 16.37
C SER A 76 5.36 10.21 17.80
N LYS A 77 4.20 9.70 18.23
CA LYS A 77 3.74 9.81 19.62
C LYS A 77 4.13 8.53 20.36
N PHE A 78 4.80 8.67 21.50
CA PHE A 78 5.20 7.59 22.40
C PHE A 78 5.19 8.10 23.85
N GLN A 79 5.30 7.20 24.82
CA GLN A 79 5.37 7.54 26.26
C GLN A 79 6.75 7.20 26.81
N HIS A 80 7.25 8.05 27.72
CA HIS A 80 8.63 8.00 28.23
C HIS A 80 9.67 8.13 27.11
N GLY A 81 10.81 7.45 27.20
CA GLY A 81 11.84 7.49 26.15
C GLY A 81 12.68 8.75 26.14
N GLU A 82 12.76 9.41 27.29
CA GLU A 82 13.60 10.57 27.54
C GLU A 82 15.06 10.27 27.17
N VAL A 83 15.81 11.33 26.88
CA VAL A 83 17.27 11.21 26.74
C VAL A 83 17.90 11.71 28.03
N TRP A 84 18.47 10.80 28.80
CA TRP A 84 19.27 11.18 29.95
C TRP A 84 20.58 11.78 29.46
N HIS A 85 20.98 12.91 30.04
CA HIS A 85 22.31 13.47 29.85
C HIS A 85 22.92 13.92 31.18
N GLU A 86 24.24 13.81 31.25
CA GLU A 86 25.02 14.29 32.39
C GLU A 86 24.83 15.81 32.56
N CYS A 87 24.51 16.20 33.79
CA CYS A 87 24.25 17.58 34.19
C CYS A 87 24.49 17.70 35.70
N SER A 88 25.41 18.58 36.11
CA SER A 88 25.79 18.72 37.52
C SER A 88 24.64 19.15 38.43
N THR A 89 23.68 19.91 37.90
CA THR A 89 22.47 20.37 38.61
C THR A 89 21.33 19.36 38.56
N GLY A 90 21.50 18.25 37.84
CA GLY A 90 20.47 17.21 37.70
C GLY A 90 20.34 16.33 38.95
N THR A 91 19.15 15.77 39.14
CA THR A 91 18.83 14.87 40.27
C THR A 91 18.74 13.40 39.85
N VAL A 92 18.72 13.11 38.56
CA VAL A 92 18.57 11.75 38.04
C VAL A 92 19.94 11.13 37.87
N VAL A 93 20.32 10.24 38.77
CA VAL A 93 21.65 9.63 38.78
C VAL A 93 21.71 8.44 37.82
N ARG A 94 22.80 8.35 37.04
CA ARG A 94 23.18 7.16 36.28
C ARG A 94 24.63 6.80 36.54
N GLU A 95 24.93 5.51 36.45
CA GLU A 95 26.31 5.04 36.55
C GLU A 95 27.00 5.18 35.19
N VAL A 96 28.14 5.86 35.17
CA VAL A 96 28.98 5.99 34.00
C VAL A 96 30.36 5.46 34.34
N ARG A 97 30.69 4.29 33.80
CA ARG A 97 31.98 3.60 34.03
C ARG A 97 32.27 3.41 35.53
N GLY A 98 31.30 2.93 36.29
CA GLY A 98 31.43 2.69 37.74
C GLY A 98 31.28 3.93 38.62
N ILE A 99 31.06 5.12 38.04
CA ILE A 99 30.94 6.38 38.79
C ILE A 99 29.51 6.92 38.67
N ALA A 100 28.86 7.14 39.81
CA ALA A 100 27.57 7.81 39.87
C ALA A 100 27.69 9.25 39.36
N ARG A 101 26.91 9.60 38.33
CA ARG A 101 26.85 10.94 37.75
C ARG A 101 25.42 11.47 37.81
N ASN A 102 25.30 12.73 38.22
CA ASN A 102 24.05 13.47 38.16
C ASN A 102 23.70 13.82 36.71
N GLY A 103 22.41 13.82 36.40
CA GLY A 103 21.91 14.17 35.08
C GLY A 103 20.45 14.58 35.05
N CYS A 104 20.04 15.04 33.89
CA CYS A 104 18.68 15.48 33.58
C CYS A 104 18.07 14.60 32.49
N LEU A 105 16.74 14.52 32.47
CA LEU A 105 15.97 13.84 31.43
C LEU A 105 15.44 14.87 30.44
N LEU A 106 15.81 14.75 29.16
CA LEU A 106 15.22 15.56 28.10
C LEU A 106 13.87 14.96 27.68
N PRO A 107 12.76 15.71 27.82
CA PRO A 107 11.42 15.22 27.49
C PRO A 107 11.19 15.27 25.97
N VAL A 108 11.86 14.37 25.24
CA VAL A 108 11.85 14.35 23.77
C VAL A 108 10.49 14.04 23.15
N ALA A 109 9.58 13.42 23.92
CA ALA A 109 8.21 13.15 23.49
C ALA A 109 7.34 14.43 23.48
N ASP A 110 7.70 15.43 24.31
CA ASP A 110 6.88 16.62 24.53
C ASP A 110 7.20 17.75 23.55
N GLY A 111 8.39 17.73 22.94
CA GLY A 111 8.79 18.73 21.96
C GLY A 111 10.25 18.68 21.56
N PRO A 112 10.69 19.62 20.69
CA PRO A 112 12.08 19.71 20.23
C PRO A 112 13.06 19.94 21.39
N GLN A 113 14.13 19.13 21.47
CA GLN A 113 15.16 19.23 22.50
C GLN A 113 16.55 19.41 21.89
N VAL A 114 17.47 20.02 22.63
CA VAL A 114 18.87 20.25 22.23
C VAL A 114 19.79 19.55 23.22
N LEU A 115 20.75 18.77 22.71
CA LEU A 115 21.64 17.94 23.52
C LEU A 115 23.11 18.30 23.24
N PRO A 116 23.92 18.72 24.23
CA PRO A 116 25.36 18.96 24.06
C PRO A 116 26.17 17.64 23.98
N ALA A 117 25.80 16.75 23.06
CA ALA A 117 26.23 15.35 22.97
C ALA A 117 27.75 15.13 22.87
N HIS A 118 28.48 16.14 22.37
CA HIS A 118 29.94 16.11 22.28
C HIS A 118 30.61 16.10 23.67
N GLU A 119 30.04 16.84 24.62
CA GLU A 119 30.65 17.14 25.91
C GLU A 119 30.15 16.25 27.04
N VAL A 120 28.87 15.84 27.00
CA VAL A 120 28.20 15.15 28.10
C VAL A 120 27.88 13.70 27.78
N PHE A 121 27.99 12.83 28.79
CA PHE A 121 27.50 11.47 28.66
C PHE A 121 25.98 11.48 28.52
N HIS A 122 25.44 10.62 27.66
CA HIS A 122 24.01 10.54 27.46
C HIS A 122 23.58 9.13 27.02
N GLN A 123 22.31 8.81 27.26
CA GLN A 123 21.69 7.54 26.88
C GLN A 123 20.17 7.71 26.65
N THR A 124 19.57 6.74 25.96
CA THR A 124 18.11 6.65 25.79
C THR A 124 17.50 5.89 26.96
N GLU A 125 16.48 6.46 27.60
CA GLU A 125 15.68 5.79 28.62
C GLU A 125 14.62 4.87 28.00
N PRO A 126 14.09 3.87 28.73
CA PRO A 126 13.03 3.00 28.24
C PRO A 126 11.76 3.77 27.82
N TRP A 127 11.03 3.23 26.85
CA TRP A 127 9.79 3.83 26.33
C TRP A 127 8.69 2.80 26.09
N THR A 128 7.46 3.30 25.87
CA THR A 128 6.32 2.50 25.41
C THR A 128 5.73 3.11 24.13
N GLY A 129 5.38 2.26 23.17
CA GLY A 129 4.89 2.64 21.85
C GLY A 129 6.00 2.71 20.79
N ASP A 130 5.66 3.22 19.61
CA ASP A 130 6.59 3.33 18.48
C ASP A 130 7.37 4.63 18.55
N ARG A 131 8.66 4.56 18.92
CA ARG A 131 9.52 5.74 19.07
C ARG A 131 10.31 6.01 17.79
N LEU A 132 9.86 7.00 17.03
CA LEU A 132 10.50 7.49 15.82
C LEU A 132 11.11 8.87 16.08
N MET A 133 12.44 8.97 16.02
CA MET A 133 13.19 10.19 16.31
C MET A 133 13.95 10.68 15.08
N LEU A 134 13.93 11.98 14.82
CA LEU A 134 14.83 12.68 13.91
C LEU A 134 15.91 13.40 14.73
N ILE A 135 17.16 13.08 14.45
CA ILE A 135 18.34 13.60 15.15
C ILE A 135 19.21 14.37 14.18
N GLY A 136 19.27 15.69 14.29
CA GLY A 136 20.25 16.52 13.59
C GLY A 136 21.57 16.53 14.36
N PHE A 137 22.70 16.39 13.66
CA PHE A 137 24.03 16.48 14.27
C PHE A 137 25.05 17.05 13.29
N THR A 138 26.19 17.52 13.80
CA THR A 138 27.24 18.12 12.97
C THR A 138 28.50 17.29 13.02
N THR A 139 28.97 16.82 11.87
CA THR A 139 30.23 16.08 11.76
C THR A 139 31.41 17.04 11.69
N GLN A 140 32.60 16.58 12.06
CA GLN A 140 33.83 17.34 11.84
C GLN A 140 34.15 17.46 10.34
N ARG A 141 35.04 18.41 10.00
CA ARG A 141 35.66 18.55 8.66
C ARG A 141 34.67 18.81 7.51
N THR A 142 33.49 19.35 7.81
CA THR A 142 32.50 19.73 6.78
C THR A 142 33.00 20.85 5.86
N ASN A 143 33.92 21.69 6.37
CA ASN A 143 34.62 22.73 5.61
C ASN A 143 35.70 22.20 4.66
N GLU A 144 36.13 20.94 4.83
CA GLU A 144 37.10 20.28 3.95
C GLU A 144 36.44 19.47 2.82
N LEU A 145 35.10 19.43 2.78
CA LEU A 145 34.36 18.73 1.73
C LEU A 145 34.62 19.37 0.35
N PRO A 146 34.63 18.57 -0.73
CA PRO A 146 34.69 19.11 -2.09
C PRO A 146 33.58 20.14 -2.34
N PRO A 147 33.83 21.22 -3.10
CA PRO A 147 32.84 22.27 -3.35
C PRO A 147 31.50 21.75 -3.90
N ALA A 148 31.54 20.70 -4.71
CA ALA A 148 30.34 20.05 -5.23
C ALA A 148 29.49 19.38 -4.13
N ASP A 149 30.13 18.65 -3.22
CA ASP A 149 29.43 18.00 -2.09
C ASP A 149 28.94 19.05 -1.08
N HIS A 150 29.72 20.11 -0.84
CA HIS A 150 29.30 21.25 -0.03
C HIS A 150 28.07 21.94 -0.63
N GLY A 151 28.07 22.20 -1.94
CA GLY A 151 26.92 22.76 -2.67
C GLY A 151 25.68 21.87 -2.60
N LEU A 152 25.87 20.54 -2.69
CA LEU A 152 24.78 19.57 -2.57
C LEU A 152 24.18 19.56 -1.15
N LEU A 153 24.99 19.65 -0.09
CA LEU A 153 24.45 19.76 1.27
C LEU A 153 23.58 21.00 1.44
N LEU A 154 24.04 22.15 0.93
CA LEU A 154 23.26 23.39 0.98
C LEU A 154 21.96 23.30 0.17
N SER A 155 21.99 22.72 -1.04
CA SER A 155 20.78 22.55 -1.86
C SER A 155 19.79 21.56 -1.26
N LEU A 156 20.27 20.62 -0.43
CA LEU A 156 19.44 19.70 0.35
C LEU A 156 18.94 20.31 1.66
N GLY A 157 19.30 21.56 1.98
CA GLY A 157 18.78 22.30 3.13
C GLY A 157 19.53 22.09 4.45
N PHE A 158 20.73 21.51 4.44
CA PHE A 158 21.60 21.44 5.63
C PHE A 158 22.14 22.83 6.00
N VAL A 159 22.37 23.06 7.29
CA VAL A 159 22.93 24.31 7.82
C VAL A 159 24.35 24.03 8.30
N LEU A 160 25.35 24.49 7.54
CA LEU A 160 26.76 24.17 7.79
C LEU A 160 27.44 25.24 8.66
N PRO A 161 28.45 24.87 9.48
CA PRO A 161 29.26 25.85 10.22
C PRO A 161 29.99 26.81 9.28
N SER A 162 30.07 28.10 9.64
CA SER A 162 30.84 29.10 8.88
C SER A 162 32.34 28.81 8.98
N SER A 163 33.05 28.74 7.85
CA SER A 163 34.50 28.46 7.84
C SER A 163 35.34 29.73 7.91
N PRO A 164 36.41 29.79 8.73
CA PRO A 164 37.57 30.64 8.47
C PRO A 164 38.24 30.16 7.17
N ALA A 165 38.57 31.09 6.28
CA ALA A 165 39.23 30.79 5.01
C ALA A 165 40.62 30.19 5.25
N LEU A 166 41.05 29.20 4.44
CA LEU A 166 42.38 29.17 3.78
C LEU A 166 42.66 27.89 2.96
N LYS A 167 43.25 28.16 1.78
CA LYS A 167 44.28 27.42 1.00
C LYS A 167 43.94 26.08 0.35
N LYS A 168 43.67 26.19 -0.96
CA LYS A 168 43.64 25.13 -1.98
C LYS A 168 44.94 24.32 -2.01
N GLY A 169 44.82 22.99 -1.92
CA GLY A 169 45.88 22.02 -2.18
C GLY A 169 45.40 20.88 -3.09
N ARG A 170 45.93 20.88 -4.31
CA ARG A 170 46.14 19.81 -5.32
C ARG A 170 45.31 18.51 -5.29
N ALA A 171 44.68 18.23 -6.44
CA ALA A 171 44.10 16.95 -6.83
C ALA A 171 45.17 15.93 -7.27
N VAL A 172 44.91 14.65 -6.99
CA VAL A 172 45.59 13.48 -7.56
C VAL A 172 44.51 12.52 -8.06
N ALA A 173 44.64 12.11 -9.32
CA ALA A 173 43.78 11.14 -10.02
C ALA A 173 44.38 9.74 -9.93
N ILE A 174 43.56 8.69 -9.86
CA ILE A 174 43.94 7.35 -10.34
C ILE A 174 42.70 6.54 -10.80
N ASP A 175 42.91 5.87 -11.94
CA ASP A 175 42.03 5.01 -12.72
C ASP A 175 41.53 3.73 -12.03
N GLY A 176 40.47 3.16 -12.62
CA GLY A 176 39.78 1.97 -12.13
C GLY A 176 40.33 0.61 -12.58
N LYS A 177 39.64 -0.45 -12.14
CA LYS A 177 39.36 -1.70 -12.85
C LYS A 177 38.48 -2.63 -12.01
N ASP A 178 37.46 -3.18 -12.65
CA ASP A 178 36.73 -4.41 -12.29
C ASP A 178 37.66 -5.63 -12.41
N PRO A 179 37.39 -6.76 -11.72
CA PRO A 179 36.67 -7.85 -12.40
C PRO A 179 35.68 -8.69 -11.54
N GLN A 180 34.75 -9.28 -12.29
CA GLN A 180 33.79 -10.35 -11.99
C GLN A 180 34.38 -11.60 -11.34
N THR A 181 33.58 -12.31 -10.54
CA THR A 181 33.24 -13.75 -10.77
C THR A 181 32.10 -14.20 -9.84
N ALA A 182 31.24 -15.05 -10.38
CA ALA A 182 30.08 -15.70 -9.73
C ALA A 182 30.47 -17.02 -9.03
N PRO A 183 29.56 -17.60 -8.23
CA PRO A 183 29.48 -19.07 -8.18
C PRO A 183 28.05 -19.63 -8.36
N GLU A 184 28.07 -20.71 -9.13
CA GLU A 184 27.26 -21.93 -9.28
C GLU A 184 26.00 -22.19 -8.43
N GLN A 185 25.06 -22.85 -9.10
CA GLN A 185 23.73 -23.29 -8.67
C GLN A 185 23.77 -24.70 -8.03
N GLU A 186 22.97 -24.90 -6.99
CA GLU A 186 22.58 -26.21 -6.46
C GLU A 186 21.10 -26.53 -6.81
N PRO A 187 20.71 -27.82 -6.86
CA PRO A 187 19.59 -28.28 -7.67
C PRO A 187 18.20 -28.08 -7.05
N ALA A 188 17.22 -27.79 -7.90
CA ALA A 188 15.82 -27.65 -7.55
C ALA A 188 15.10 -29.01 -7.54
N ILE A 189 14.29 -29.23 -6.51
CA ILE A 189 13.38 -30.38 -6.39
C ILE A 189 12.13 -30.09 -7.23
N GLU A 190 11.84 -30.97 -8.20
CA GLU A 190 10.62 -30.95 -9.00
C GLU A 190 9.44 -31.53 -8.21
N VAL A 191 8.32 -30.80 -8.20
CA VAL A 191 7.02 -31.31 -7.76
C VAL A 191 6.16 -31.43 -9.02
N PRO A 192 5.58 -32.61 -9.32
CA PRO A 192 4.84 -32.80 -10.56
C PRO A 192 3.53 -32.02 -10.50
N SER A 193 3.36 -31.09 -11.44
CA SER A 193 2.06 -30.53 -11.82
C SER A 193 1.33 -31.60 -12.62
N SER A 194 0.13 -31.97 -12.17
CA SER A 194 -0.77 -32.85 -12.91
C SER A 194 -1.15 -32.20 -14.24
N ASP A 195 -0.65 -32.76 -15.34
CA ASP A 195 -1.27 -32.67 -16.67
C ASP A 195 -2.76 -32.99 -16.55
N GLU A 196 -3.64 -32.19 -17.16
CA GLU A 196 -4.78 -32.66 -17.98
C GLU A 196 -5.44 -31.47 -18.72
N GLY A 197 -5.62 -31.65 -20.04
CA GLY A 197 -6.71 -31.07 -20.84
C GLY A 197 -6.55 -29.62 -21.34
N GLU A 198 -5.68 -29.39 -22.32
CA GLU A 198 -5.71 -28.15 -23.12
C GLU A 198 -6.92 -28.18 -24.08
N ASP A 199 -8.03 -27.56 -23.68
CA ASP A 199 -8.93 -26.98 -24.66
C ASP A 199 -8.14 -25.93 -25.46
N LYS A 200 -8.15 -26.04 -26.79
CA LYS A 200 -7.52 -25.04 -27.67
C LYS A 200 -8.24 -23.70 -27.49
N VAL A 201 -7.73 -22.90 -26.56
CA VAL A 201 -8.07 -21.48 -26.46
C VAL A 201 -7.58 -20.84 -27.76
N GLU A 202 -8.48 -20.17 -28.49
CA GLU A 202 -8.07 -19.38 -29.64
C GLU A 202 -7.00 -18.38 -29.20
N ASP A 203 -5.86 -18.36 -29.89
CA ASP A 203 -4.77 -17.45 -29.58
C ASP A 203 -5.29 -16.01 -29.61
N PHE A 204 -5.15 -15.30 -28.49
CA PHE A 204 -5.53 -13.90 -28.38
C PHE A 204 -4.79 -13.06 -29.42
N ASP A 205 -5.52 -12.43 -30.35
CA ASP A 205 -4.92 -11.49 -31.28
C ASP A 205 -4.59 -10.18 -30.55
N ALA A 206 -3.32 -10.01 -30.19
CA ALA A 206 -2.82 -8.79 -29.55
C ALA A 206 -3.09 -7.50 -30.37
N SER A 207 -3.41 -7.60 -31.67
CA SER A 207 -3.82 -6.46 -32.49
C SER A 207 -5.14 -5.82 -32.02
N THR A 208 -6.01 -6.61 -31.38
CA THR A 208 -7.30 -6.18 -30.81
C THR A 208 -7.14 -5.29 -29.58
N SER A 209 -6.04 -5.42 -28.83
CA SER A 209 -5.75 -4.62 -27.63
C SER A 209 -5.54 -3.12 -27.89
N ARG A 210 -5.35 -2.73 -29.18
CA ARG A 210 -4.98 -1.39 -29.63
C ARG A 210 -3.69 -0.81 -29.02
N CYS A 211 -2.99 -1.58 -28.19
CA CYS A 211 -1.70 -1.24 -27.58
C CYS A 211 -0.54 -1.56 -28.53
N ARG A 212 0.61 -0.92 -28.31
CA ARG A 212 1.81 -1.12 -29.14
C ARG A 212 2.70 -2.23 -28.58
N GLY A 213 2.94 -3.25 -29.39
CA GLY A 213 3.86 -4.34 -29.07
C GLY A 213 3.24 -5.42 -28.18
N PRO A 214 4.02 -6.39 -27.70
CA PRO A 214 3.49 -7.48 -26.90
C PRO A 214 3.11 -7.03 -25.48
N ALA A 215 2.19 -7.76 -24.86
CA ALA A 215 1.89 -7.60 -23.44
C ALA A 215 3.15 -7.83 -22.58
N ILE A 216 3.12 -7.29 -21.37
CA ILE A 216 4.14 -7.52 -20.36
C ILE A 216 4.23 -9.02 -20.08
N LYS A 217 5.45 -9.55 -20.07
CA LYS A 217 5.70 -10.94 -19.65
C LYS A 217 6.25 -10.97 -18.23
N CYS A 218 5.76 -11.92 -17.45
CA CYS A 218 6.17 -12.22 -16.07
C CYS A 218 6.86 -13.58 -16.05
N ARG A 219 7.77 -13.80 -15.08
CA ARG A 219 8.51 -15.06 -14.95
C ARG A 219 8.53 -15.54 -13.50
N HIS A 220 8.16 -16.79 -13.29
CA HIS A 220 8.44 -17.52 -12.06
C HIS A 220 8.94 -18.93 -12.38
N THR A 221 9.96 -19.37 -11.65
CA THR A 221 10.58 -20.70 -11.67
C THR A 221 11.19 -21.23 -12.97
N LYS A 222 10.71 -20.90 -14.19
CA LYS A 222 11.36 -21.08 -15.52
C LYS A 222 10.51 -20.61 -16.72
N GLU A 223 9.19 -20.52 -16.58
CA GLU A 223 8.28 -20.22 -17.69
C GLU A 223 7.91 -18.74 -17.76
N TRP A 224 7.74 -18.25 -18.99
CA TRP A 224 7.26 -16.92 -19.26
C TRP A 224 5.78 -16.97 -19.60
N ARG A 225 4.99 -16.17 -18.91
CA ARG A 225 3.58 -15.94 -19.26
C ARG A 225 3.28 -14.46 -19.36
N GLU A 226 2.18 -14.12 -20.01
CA GLU A 226 1.70 -12.75 -20.05
C GLU A 226 1.16 -12.31 -18.69
N LEU A 227 1.27 -11.01 -18.41
CA LEU A 227 0.76 -10.40 -17.20
C LEU A 227 -0.77 -10.50 -17.18
N VAL A 228 -1.28 -10.88 -16.01
CA VAL A 228 -2.71 -10.90 -15.70
C VAL A 228 -2.94 -9.81 -14.66
N ASP A 229 -3.72 -8.80 -15.02
CA ASP A 229 -4.10 -7.70 -14.11
C ASP A 229 -5.53 -7.87 -13.54
N GLY A 230 -6.25 -8.88 -14.00
CA GLY A 230 -7.63 -9.19 -13.60
C GLY A 230 -8.72 -8.42 -14.36
N PHE A 231 -8.37 -7.64 -15.38
CA PHE A 231 -9.31 -6.84 -16.18
C PHE A 231 -9.53 -7.38 -17.60
N GLY A 232 -9.14 -8.62 -17.87
CA GLY A 232 -9.32 -9.27 -19.17
C GLY A 232 -8.17 -9.06 -20.15
N LEU A 233 -8.27 -9.67 -21.32
CA LEU A 233 -7.16 -9.75 -22.29
C LEU A 233 -6.90 -8.41 -23.00
N CYS A 234 -7.93 -7.59 -23.22
CA CYS A 234 -7.77 -6.27 -23.83
C CYS A 234 -7.33 -5.19 -22.82
N SER A 235 -7.19 -5.53 -21.54
CA SER A 235 -6.84 -4.54 -20.52
C SER A 235 -5.52 -3.84 -20.84
N PRO A 236 -5.51 -2.49 -20.93
CA PRO A 236 -4.29 -1.73 -21.19
C PRO A 236 -3.28 -1.85 -20.04
N GLY A 237 -3.72 -2.31 -18.85
CA GLY A 237 -2.86 -2.61 -17.71
C GLY A 237 -1.80 -3.69 -18.01
N ARG A 238 -2.08 -4.57 -18.97
CA ARG A 238 -1.15 -5.60 -19.47
C ARG A 238 -0.02 -5.04 -20.33
N TRP A 239 -0.08 -3.78 -20.76
CA TRP A 239 0.99 -3.09 -21.50
C TRP A 239 1.67 -1.99 -20.68
N ARG A 240 2.88 -1.63 -21.10
CA ARG A 240 3.63 -0.50 -20.53
C ARG A 240 2.86 0.80 -20.77
N PRO A 241 2.89 1.79 -19.87
CA PRO A 241 2.18 3.07 -20.06
C PRO A 241 2.44 3.75 -21.41
N LEU A 242 3.69 3.78 -21.89
CA LEU A 242 4.06 4.35 -23.19
C LEU A 242 3.59 3.55 -24.41
N ALA A 243 3.12 2.32 -24.19
CA ALA A 243 2.56 1.45 -25.21
C ALA A 243 1.03 1.46 -25.22
N ARG A 244 0.39 2.08 -24.22
CA ARG A 244 -1.06 2.28 -24.18
C ARG A 244 -1.46 3.37 -25.19
N ASP A 245 -2.65 3.23 -25.76
CA ASP A 245 -3.30 4.25 -26.61
C ASP A 245 -2.51 4.71 -27.85
N ALA A 246 -1.47 3.96 -28.25
CA ALA A 246 -0.60 4.31 -29.37
C ALA A 246 -1.34 4.38 -30.73
N ARG A 247 -2.57 3.87 -30.79
CA ARG A 247 -3.45 3.86 -31.97
C ARG A 247 -4.76 4.64 -31.74
N ALA A 248 -4.83 5.46 -30.70
CA ALA A 248 -5.98 6.31 -30.46
C ALA A 248 -6.03 7.48 -31.46
N SER A 249 -7.20 7.70 -32.03
CA SER A 249 -7.56 8.79 -32.92
C SER A 249 -7.71 10.12 -32.18
N SER A 250 -7.72 11.23 -32.92
CA SER A 250 -7.90 12.56 -32.33
C SER A 250 -9.26 12.72 -31.63
N SER A 251 -10.32 12.10 -32.15
CA SER A 251 -11.66 12.14 -31.54
C SER A 251 -11.73 11.36 -30.22
N GLU A 252 -11.05 10.23 -30.13
CA GLU A 252 -10.96 9.44 -28.88
C GLU A 252 -10.20 10.22 -27.81
N TRP A 253 -9.09 10.85 -28.18
CA TRP A 253 -8.35 11.76 -27.30
C TRP A 253 -9.22 12.94 -26.84
N GLU A 254 -9.96 13.57 -27.75
CA GLU A 254 -10.85 14.68 -27.42
C GLU A 254 -11.95 14.24 -26.44
N HIS A 255 -12.50 13.03 -26.60
CA HIS A 255 -13.47 12.49 -25.66
C HIS A 255 -12.87 12.24 -24.27
N ALA A 256 -11.70 11.58 -24.20
CA ALA A 256 -10.99 11.37 -22.94
C ALA A 256 -10.63 12.68 -22.22
N GLU A 257 -10.24 13.70 -22.98
CA GLU A 257 -10.00 15.06 -22.48
C GLU A 257 -11.27 15.70 -21.89
N LYS A 258 -12.42 15.57 -22.57
CA LYS A 258 -13.72 16.08 -22.06
C LYS A 258 -14.12 15.38 -20.77
N LEU A 259 -14.01 14.05 -20.69
CA LEU A 259 -14.28 13.28 -19.47
C LEU A 259 -13.40 13.77 -18.31
N ARG A 260 -12.09 13.90 -18.54
CA ARG A 260 -11.15 14.40 -17.54
C ARG A 260 -11.43 15.84 -17.14
N GLY A 261 -11.82 16.69 -18.09
CA GLY A 261 -12.19 18.08 -17.86
C GLY A 261 -13.35 18.21 -16.89
N VAL A 262 -14.43 17.43 -17.10
CA VAL A 262 -15.60 17.39 -16.20
C VAL A 262 -15.20 17.00 -14.78
N LEU A 263 -14.40 15.94 -14.64
CA LEU A 263 -13.94 15.46 -13.33
C LEU A 263 -13.04 16.49 -12.62
N LEU A 264 -12.08 17.06 -13.34
CA LEU A 264 -11.12 18.02 -12.78
C LEU A 264 -11.78 19.34 -12.36
N GLU A 265 -12.72 19.84 -13.17
CA GLU A 265 -13.54 21.02 -12.84
C GLU A 265 -14.27 20.78 -11.52
N GLU A 266 -14.98 19.66 -11.41
CA GLU A 266 -15.80 19.38 -10.22
C GLU A 266 -14.96 19.20 -8.95
N VAL A 267 -13.81 18.52 -9.07
CA VAL A 267 -12.84 18.38 -7.97
C VAL A 267 -12.36 19.76 -7.50
N ARG A 268 -12.02 20.67 -8.42
CA ARG A 268 -11.52 22.01 -8.07
C ARG A 268 -12.60 22.90 -7.48
N THR A 269 -13.84 22.77 -7.93
CA THR A 269 -14.97 23.55 -7.40
C THR A 269 -15.41 23.04 -6.03
N THR A 270 -15.43 21.73 -5.82
CA THR A 270 -15.89 21.14 -4.55
C THR A 270 -14.78 21.13 -3.48
N ILE A 271 -13.52 20.89 -3.86
CA ILE A 271 -12.41 20.75 -2.91
C ILE A 271 -11.54 22.01 -2.94
N LYS A 272 -11.64 22.81 -1.87
CA LYS A 272 -10.89 24.06 -1.69
C LYS A 272 -9.37 23.89 -1.74
N ASP A 273 -8.85 22.83 -1.13
CA ASP A 273 -7.42 22.47 -1.16
C ASP A 273 -7.25 21.00 -1.56
N PRO A 274 -7.12 20.71 -2.88
CA PRO A 274 -6.96 19.35 -3.37
C PRO A 274 -5.73 18.63 -2.80
N ARG A 275 -4.67 19.37 -2.46
CA ARG A 275 -3.44 18.78 -1.89
C ARG A 275 -3.69 18.33 -0.46
N ALA A 276 -4.27 19.19 0.37
CA ALA A 276 -4.62 18.82 1.73
C ALA A 276 -5.64 17.68 1.76
N ALA A 277 -6.62 17.68 0.86
CA ALA A 277 -7.59 16.59 0.73
C ALA A 277 -6.93 15.27 0.31
N ALA A 278 -6.00 15.30 -0.65
CA ALA A 278 -5.23 14.11 -1.05
C ALA A 278 -4.39 13.55 0.12
N TYR A 279 -3.76 14.41 0.92
CA TYR A 279 -3.05 13.97 2.14
C TYR A 279 -4.00 13.39 3.18
N ALA A 280 -5.17 14.00 3.40
CA ALA A 280 -6.17 13.49 4.33
C ALA A 280 -6.69 12.11 3.88
N LEU A 281 -6.90 11.92 2.58
CA LEU A 281 -7.26 10.62 1.99
C LEU A 281 -6.14 9.59 2.19
N ALA A 282 -4.91 9.93 1.82
CA ALA A 282 -3.74 9.04 1.94
C ALA A 282 -3.43 8.61 3.38
N THR A 283 -3.76 9.46 4.35
CA THR A 283 -3.54 9.20 5.77
C THR A 283 -4.76 8.59 6.48
N GLY A 284 -5.80 8.19 5.74
CA GLY A 284 -7.02 7.60 6.30
C GLY A 284 -7.83 8.55 7.20
N ARG A 285 -7.58 9.86 7.10
CA ARG A 285 -8.29 10.92 7.84
C ARG A 285 -9.59 11.32 7.16
N MET A 286 -9.74 11.02 5.87
CA MET A 286 -11.00 11.19 5.14
C MET A 286 -11.92 9.99 5.42
N LYS A 287 -12.99 10.20 6.20
CA LYS A 287 -13.90 9.13 6.65
C LYS A 287 -15.12 8.93 5.75
N ALA A 288 -15.41 9.90 4.90
CA ALA A 288 -16.53 9.87 3.96
C ALA A 288 -16.11 10.54 2.65
N SER A 289 -16.85 10.26 1.58
CA SER A 289 -16.69 10.95 0.30
C SER A 289 -16.82 12.47 0.51
N PRO A 290 -15.90 13.29 0.00
CA PRO A 290 -16.04 14.75 0.02
C PRO A 290 -17.07 15.25 -1.00
N PHE A 291 -17.61 14.34 -1.84
CA PHE A 291 -18.63 14.63 -2.84
C PHE A 291 -19.99 14.13 -2.37
N GLY A 292 -20.94 15.05 -2.17
CA GLY A 292 -22.33 14.73 -1.87
C GLY A 292 -23.08 14.17 -3.08
N GLN A 293 -24.25 13.56 -2.86
CA GLN A 293 -25.05 12.93 -3.92
C GLN A 293 -25.42 13.89 -5.05
N GLU A 294 -25.72 15.15 -4.74
CA GLU A 294 -26.01 16.18 -5.75
C GLU A 294 -24.82 16.43 -6.68
N VAL A 295 -23.60 16.43 -6.14
CA VAL A 295 -22.36 16.59 -6.91
C VAL A 295 -22.16 15.37 -7.81
N VAL A 296 -22.32 14.17 -7.25
CA VAL A 296 -22.21 12.91 -8.01
C VAL A 296 -23.21 12.87 -9.15
N GLN A 297 -24.47 13.22 -8.90
CA GLN A 297 -25.52 13.21 -9.92
C GLN A 297 -25.28 14.27 -11.00
N ARG A 298 -24.81 15.46 -10.62
CA ARG A 298 -24.40 16.51 -11.57
C ARG A 298 -23.27 16.03 -12.48
N VAL A 299 -22.23 15.40 -11.92
CA VAL A 299 -21.12 14.84 -12.70
C VAL A 299 -21.62 13.76 -13.64
N ARG A 300 -22.42 12.80 -13.16
CA ARG A 300 -23.02 11.76 -14.01
C ARG A 300 -23.80 12.34 -15.19
N THR A 301 -24.60 13.38 -14.94
CA THR A 301 -25.37 14.07 -15.99
C THR A 301 -24.43 14.76 -17.00
N LYS A 302 -23.38 15.45 -16.52
CA LYS A 302 -22.36 16.06 -17.39
C LYS A 302 -21.66 15.01 -18.26
N LEU A 303 -21.29 13.86 -17.68
CA LEU A 303 -20.65 12.76 -18.41
C LEU A 303 -21.61 12.12 -19.43
N ALA A 304 -22.85 11.85 -19.05
CA ALA A 304 -23.87 11.29 -19.94
C ALA A 304 -24.13 12.20 -21.16
N ASN A 305 -24.13 13.53 -20.98
CA ASN A 305 -24.28 14.49 -22.08
C ASN A 305 -23.12 14.50 -23.08
N LEU A 306 -22.01 13.83 -22.78
CA LEU A 306 -20.91 13.62 -23.73
C LEU A 306 -21.09 12.38 -24.60
N LEU A 307 -22.14 11.59 -24.36
CA LEU A 307 -22.38 10.28 -24.96
C LEU A 307 -23.52 10.33 -25.99
N PRO A 308 -23.57 9.35 -26.92
CA PRO A 308 -24.60 9.31 -27.96
C PRO A 308 -26.05 9.24 -27.44
N ASP A 309 -26.28 8.53 -26.33
CA ASP A 309 -27.58 8.40 -25.68
C ASP A 309 -27.47 8.68 -24.16
N PRO A 310 -27.60 9.96 -23.76
CA PRO A 310 -27.51 10.36 -22.36
C PRO A 310 -28.60 9.75 -21.46
N GLU A 311 -29.80 9.48 -22.01
CA GLU A 311 -30.90 8.93 -21.23
C GLU A 311 -30.64 7.46 -20.90
N ALA A 312 -30.22 6.66 -21.88
CA ALA A 312 -29.81 5.28 -21.66
C ALA A 312 -28.58 5.20 -20.74
N ALA A 313 -27.60 6.09 -20.91
CA ALA A 313 -26.40 6.11 -20.07
C ALA A 313 -26.75 6.28 -18.57
N LEU A 314 -27.78 7.06 -18.25
CA LEU A 314 -28.19 7.28 -16.86
C LEU A 314 -29.05 6.14 -16.27
N ARG A 315 -29.45 5.16 -17.07
CA ARG A 315 -30.24 4.00 -16.61
C ARG A 315 -29.33 2.97 -15.93
N MET A 316 -29.79 2.47 -14.79
CA MET A 316 -29.13 1.37 -14.08
C MET A 316 -29.92 0.08 -14.33
N PRO A 317 -29.32 -0.96 -14.92
CA PRO A 317 -29.99 -2.24 -15.12
C PRO A 317 -30.45 -2.85 -13.79
N PRO A 318 -31.61 -3.53 -13.74
CA PRO A 318 -32.05 -4.25 -12.54
C PRO A 318 -30.97 -5.22 -12.04
N GLY A 319 -30.73 -5.25 -10.73
CA GLY A 319 -29.71 -6.11 -10.11
C GLY A 319 -28.26 -5.64 -10.29
N GLN A 320 -27.99 -4.60 -11.08
CA GLN A 320 -26.63 -4.07 -11.29
C GLN A 320 -26.40 -2.80 -10.45
N PRO A 321 -25.28 -2.70 -9.70
CA PRO A 321 -24.95 -1.51 -8.92
C PRO A 321 -24.25 -0.42 -9.77
N PHE A 322 -23.93 -0.71 -11.03
CA PHE A 322 -23.15 0.13 -11.92
C PHE A 322 -23.97 0.68 -13.09
N MET A 323 -23.58 1.84 -13.60
CA MET A 323 -24.17 2.46 -14.79
C MET A 323 -23.54 1.84 -16.04
N LEU A 324 -23.86 0.56 -16.31
CA LEU A 324 -23.21 -0.23 -17.36
C LEU A 324 -23.36 0.42 -18.75
N HIS A 325 -24.51 1.02 -19.04
CA HIS A 325 -24.75 1.75 -20.30
C HIS A 325 -23.84 2.98 -20.46
N LEU A 326 -23.60 3.74 -19.39
CA LEU A 326 -22.67 4.88 -19.42
C LEU A 326 -21.25 4.40 -19.73
N LEU A 327 -20.82 3.32 -19.07
CA LEU A 327 -19.49 2.75 -19.27
C LEU A 327 -19.35 2.21 -20.70
N SER A 328 -20.34 1.45 -21.19
CA SER A 328 -20.36 0.87 -22.54
C SER A 328 -20.26 1.95 -23.62
N GLN A 329 -21.14 2.95 -23.59
CA GLN A 329 -21.11 4.06 -24.56
C GLN A 329 -19.79 4.85 -24.50
N SER A 330 -19.24 5.06 -23.30
CA SER A 330 -17.95 5.75 -23.15
C SER A 330 -16.81 4.93 -23.76
N LEU A 331 -16.78 3.62 -23.50
CA LEU A 331 -15.81 2.69 -24.03
C LEU A 331 -15.94 2.53 -25.55
N GLU A 332 -17.17 2.55 -26.09
CA GLU A 332 -17.41 2.56 -27.54
C GLU A 332 -16.82 3.81 -28.19
N VAL A 333 -17.03 4.99 -27.60
CA VAL A 333 -16.46 6.25 -28.11
C VAL A 333 -14.93 6.25 -28.02
N LEU A 334 -14.37 5.59 -27.00
CA LEU A 334 -12.92 5.36 -26.85
C LEU A 334 -12.39 4.21 -27.73
N GLY A 335 -13.29 3.51 -28.43
CA GLY A 335 -13.04 2.36 -29.29
C GLY A 335 -12.41 1.18 -28.55
N ASP A 336 -12.75 0.98 -27.29
CA ASP A 336 -12.40 -0.22 -26.54
C ASP A 336 -13.08 -1.44 -27.20
N PRO A 337 -12.35 -2.53 -27.50
CA PRO A 337 -12.92 -3.69 -28.17
C PRO A 337 -13.96 -4.44 -27.32
N ASP A 338 -13.91 -4.30 -25.99
CA ASP A 338 -14.72 -5.08 -25.06
C ASP A 338 -16.00 -4.33 -24.65
N PHE A 339 -16.27 -3.12 -25.17
CA PHE A 339 -17.42 -2.30 -24.74
C PHE A 339 -18.75 -3.07 -24.74
N ARG A 340 -18.93 -3.97 -25.72
CA ARG A 340 -20.15 -4.78 -25.88
C ARG A 340 -20.42 -5.72 -24.73
N ILE A 341 -19.39 -6.22 -24.05
CA ILE A 341 -19.58 -7.15 -22.93
C ILE A 341 -20.32 -6.49 -21.77
N LEU A 342 -20.34 -5.14 -21.69
CA LEU A 342 -20.99 -4.46 -20.58
C LEU A 342 -22.52 -4.48 -20.68
N ASP A 343 -23.10 -4.31 -21.87
CA ASP A 343 -24.55 -4.16 -22.04
C ASP A 343 -25.15 -4.60 -23.38
N HIS A 344 -24.35 -5.14 -24.31
CA HIS A 344 -24.84 -5.54 -25.64
C HIS A 344 -24.99 -7.06 -25.77
N GLY A 345 -26.20 -7.48 -26.16
CA GLY A 345 -26.50 -8.88 -26.46
C GLY A 345 -26.88 -9.71 -25.23
N THR A 346 -27.29 -10.95 -25.49
CA THR A 346 -27.73 -11.92 -24.47
C THR A 346 -26.61 -12.41 -23.57
N GLU A 347 -25.36 -12.18 -23.99
CA GLU A 347 -24.15 -12.57 -23.28
C GLU A 347 -23.33 -11.34 -22.86
N SER A 348 -23.92 -10.49 -22.02
CA SER A 348 -23.29 -9.28 -21.47
C SER A 348 -23.38 -9.24 -19.94
N PHE A 349 -22.65 -8.35 -19.27
CA PHE A 349 -22.75 -8.14 -17.82
C PHE A 349 -24.10 -7.55 -17.40
N ALA A 350 -24.75 -6.78 -18.27
CA ALA A 350 -26.13 -6.36 -18.04
C ALA A 350 -27.09 -7.55 -17.94
N GLU A 351 -26.82 -8.63 -18.69
CA GLU A 351 -27.61 -9.88 -18.70
C GLU A 351 -27.01 -11.01 -17.82
N GLY A 352 -25.75 -10.87 -17.38
CA GLY A 352 -25.05 -11.75 -16.43
C GLY A 352 -24.15 -12.86 -17.01
N VAL A 353 -23.21 -12.57 -17.91
CA VAL A 353 -22.37 -13.62 -18.56
C VAL A 353 -20.86 -13.52 -18.29
N PHE A 354 -20.20 -14.68 -18.18
CA PHE A 354 -18.76 -14.85 -17.95
C PHE A 354 -18.17 -16.07 -18.68
N SER A 355 -16.84 -16.16 -18.74
CA SER A 355 -16.08 -17.24 -19.38
C SER A 355 -16.21 -18.58 -18.66
N GLN A 356 -16.47 -19.64 -19.43
CA GLN A 356 -16.77 -20.97 -18.91
C GLN A 356 -15.58 -21.61 -18.19
N ARG A 357 -15.80 -21.99 -16.94
CA ARG A 357 -14.93 -22.85 -16.17
C ARG A 357 -15.16 -24.30 -16.56
N THR A 358 -14.10 -24.96 -17.02
CA THR A 358 -14.14 -26.37 -17.47
C THR A 358 -13.70 -27.37 -16.40
N THR A 359 -13.10 -26.90 -15.29
CA THR A 359 -12.58 -27.76 -14.22
C THR A 359 -13.25 -27.51 -12.88
N PHE A 360 -13.74 -28.60 -12.26
CA PHE A 360 -14.40 -28.59 -10.97
C PHE A 360 -13.72 -29.58 -10.03
N ARG A 361 -13.41 -29.16 -8.80
CA ARG A 361 -12.86 -30.04 -7.76
C ARG A 361 -13.98 -30.47 -6.83
N LYS A 362 -14.02 -31.76 -6.51
CA LYS A 362 -14.85 -32.27 -5.41
C LYS A 362 -14.19 -31.89 -4.09
N LEU A 363 -14.93 -31.26 -3.19
CA LEU A 363 -14.40 -30.72 -1.92
C LEU A 363 -14.41 -31.75 -0.80
N ASP A 364 -15.36 -32.69 -0.80
CA ASP A 364 -15.58 -33.65 0.28
C ASP A 364 -16.31 -34.92 -0.21
N GLU A 365 -16.17 -36.03 0.53
CA GLU A 365 -16.76 -37.34 0.19
C GLU A 365 -17.64 -37.93 1.30
N SER A 366 -18.03 -37.14 2.30
CA SER A 366 -18.91 -37.58 3.37
C SER A 366 -20.28 -38.06 2.86
N GLU A 367 -20.87 -39.00 3.60
CA GLU A 367 -22.22 -39.46 3.36
C GLU A 367 -23.23 -38.30 3.48
N TYR A 368 -24.23 -38.28 2.61
CA TYR A 368 -25.18 -37.18 2.57
C TYR A 368 -26.12 -37.18 3.78
N ASP A 369 -26.10 -36.09 4.54
CA ASP A 369 -27.02 -35.82 5.64
C ASP A 369 -27.60 -34.40 5.46
N PRO A 370 -28.93 -34.25 5.27
CA PRO A 370 -29.57 -32.95 5.10
C PRO A 370 -29.69 -32.13 6.40
N SER A 371 -29.33 -32.71 7.56
CA SER A 371 -29.50 -32.09 8.87
C SER A 371 -28.32 -32.37 9.82
N MET A 372 -27.35 -31.47 9.80
CA MET A 372 -26.14 -31.57 10.60
C MET A 372 -26.24 -30.80 11.92
N LEU A 373 -25.63 -31.35 12.97
CA LEU A 373 -25.50 -30.68 14.27
C LEU A 373 -24.37 -29.65 14.26
N ASN A 374 -24.52 -28.61 15.06
CA ASN A 374 -23.49 -27.59 15.25
C ASN A 374 -22.21 -28.20 15.86
N TYR A 375 -21.07 -27.64 15.48
CA TYR A 375 -19.81 -27.96 16.15
C TYR A 375 -19.79 -27.36 17.55
N ARG A 376 -19.10 -28.03 18.47
CA ARG A 376 -18.90 -27.57 19.86
C ARG A 376 -18.40 -26.12 19.95
N SER A 377 -17.63 -25.66 18.96
CA SER A 377 -17.17 -24.27 18.91
C SER A 377 -18.32 -23.28 18.79
N ALA A 378 -19.37 -23.58 18.03
CA ALA A 378 -20.57 -22.74 17.95
C ALA A 378 -21.38 -22.78 19.24
N GLU A 379 -21.54 -23.97 19.86
CA GLU A 379 -22.25 -24.11 21.13
C GLU A 379 -21.61 -23.26 22.25
N LEU A 380 -20.27 -23.31 22.35
CA LEU A 380 -19.51 -22.54 23.34
C LEU A 380 -19.59 -21.02 23.12
N ASN A 381 -20.00 -20.57 21.93
CA ASN A 381 -20.08 -19.15 21.56
C ASN A 381 -21.51 -18.73 21.17
N ALA A 382 -22.53 -19.49 21.57
CA ALA A 382 -23.90 -19.33 21.08
C ALA A 382 -24.47 -17.91 21.29
N GLU A 383 -24.29 -17.31 22.47
CA GLU A 383 -24.79 -15.96 22.76
C GLU A 383 -24.22 -14.90 21.81
N GLN A 384 -22.91 -14.96 21.53
CA GLN A 384 -22.25 -14.00 20.64
C GLN A 384 -22.66 -14.20 19.18
N LEU A 385 -22.86 -15.46 18.76
CA LEU A 385 -23.36 -15.79 17.44
C LEU A 385 -24.80 -15.33 17.25
N GLU A 386 -25.67 -15.56 18.24
CA GLU A 386 -27.05 -15.10 18.19
C GLU A 386 -27.14 -13.57 18.10
N ALA A 387 -26.39 -12.85 18.93
CA ALA A 387 -26.32 -11.39 18.85
C ALA A 387 -25.94 -10.91 17.43
N LYS A 388 -24.95 -11.56 16.82
CA LYS A 388 -24.53 -11.27 15.45
C LYS A 388 -25.62 -11.55 14.41
N PHE A 389 -26.35 -12.66 14.55
CA PHE A 389 -27.44 -12.97 13.63
C PHE A 389 -28.64 -12.03 13.78
N ARG A 390 -28.89 -11.51 14.98
CA ARG A 390 -29.88 -10.43 15.17
C ARG A 390 -29.46 -9.13 14.48
N GLU A 391 -28.17 -8.80 14.49
CA GLU A 391 -27.65 -7.68 13.68
C GLU A 391 -27.86 -7.94 12.18
N ASP A 392 -27.49 -9.11 11.69
CA ASP A 392 -27.66 -9.48 10.27
C ASP A 392 -29.16 -9.51 9.87
N GLU A 393 -30.05 -9.99 10.75
CA GLU A 393 -31.51 -9.93 10.58
C GLU A 393 -32.02 -8.48 10.49
N SER A 394 -31.60 -7.61 11.42
CA SER A 394 -31.98 -6.19 11.41
C SER A 394 -31.50 -5.44 10.17
N ALA A 395 -30.40 -5.92 9.56
CA ALA A 395 -29.85 -5.41 8.31
C ALA A 395 -30.52 -6.01 7.05
N GLY A 396 -31.48 -6.92 7.22
CA GLY A 396 -32.15 -7.62 6.12
C GLY A 396 -31.25 -8.63 5.39
N LEU A 397 -30.16 -9.08 6.02
CA LEU A 397 -29.21 -10.05 5.46
C LEU A 397 -29.57 -11.50 5.83
N MET A 398 -30.41 -11.69 6.85
CA MET A 398 -30.88 -12.99 7.31
C MET A 398 -32.37 -12.94 7.68
N LEU A 399 -33.05 -14.08 7.58
CA LEU A 399 -34.43 -14.27 8.02
C LEU A 399 -34.46 -15.22 9.22
N CYS A 400 -35.08 -14.81 10.32
CA CYS A 400 -35.41 -15.73 11.41
C CYS A 400 -36.69 -16.51 11.07
N THR A 401 -36.60 -17.84 11.03
CA THR A 401 -37.74 -18.71 10.76
C THR A 401 -37.58 -20.05 11.46
N THR A 402 -38.63 -20.88 11.43
CA THR A 402 -38.59 -22.27 11.92
C THR A 402 -38.36 -23.22 10.76
N GLU A 403 -37.81 -24.40 11.02
CA GLU A 403 -37.63 -25.44 10.01
C GLU A 403 -38.96 -25.80 9.32
N ALA A 404 -40.05 -25.94 10.08
CA ALA A 404 -41.37 -26.26 9.53
C ALA A 404 -41.89 -25.18 8.58
N GLU A 405 -41.66 -23.90 8.89
CA GLU A 405 -42.04 -22.78 8.02
C GLU A 405 -41.17 -22.71 6.77
N ALA A 406 -39.85 -22.92 6.92
CA ALA A 406 -38.92 -22.97 5.80
C ALA A 406 -39.29 -24.09 4.83
N LYS A 407 -39.57 -25.30 5.34
CA LYS A 407 -40.00 -26.45 4.53
C LYS A 407 -41.32 -26.19 3.83
N ARG A 408 -42.26 -25.50 4.48
CA ARG A 408 -43.53 -25.09 3.84
C ARG A 408 -43.31 -24.09 2.71
N THR A 409 -42.37 -23.16 2.89
CA THR A 409 -42.11 -22.07 1.94
C THR A 409 -41.29 -22.53 0.74
N TYR A 410 -40.24 -23.32 0.97
CA TYR A 410 -39.22 -23.66 -0.04
C TYR A 410 -39.29 -25.12 -0.52
N GLY A 411 -40.06 -25.97 0.15
CA GLY A 411 -40.15 -27.41 -0.11
C GLY A 411 -39.25 -28.23 0.81
N GLU A 412 -39.70 -29.44 1.16
CA GLU A 412 -39.04 -30.29 2.16
C GLU A 412 -37.61 -30.72 1.74
N ASP A 413 -37.43 -31.06 0.46
CA ASP A 413 -36.13 -31.49 -0.08
C ASP A 413 -35.15 -30.34 -0.36
N ALA A 414 -35.63 -29.09 -0.36
CA ALA A 414 -34.82 -27.91 -0.65
C ALA A 414 -34.19 -27.30 0.62
N VAL A 415 -34.73 -27.60 1.79
CA VAL A 415 -34.24 -27.07 3.07
C VAL A 415 -33.13 -27.96 3.62
N LEU A 416 -31.95 -27.38 3.79
CA LEU A 416 -30.77 -28.04 4.36
C LEU A 416 -30.38 -27.34 5.66
N ILE A 417 -30.10 -28.11 6.71
CA ILE A 417 -29.63 -27.59 8.00
C ILE A 417 -28.14 -27.89 8.12
N ALA A 418 -27.32 -26.94 7.68
CA ALA A 418 -25.86 -27.08 7.73
C ALA A 418 -25.29 -26.75 9.10
N ALA A 419 -24.24 -27.49 9.49
CA ALA A 419 -23.55 -27.30 10.75
C ALA A 419 -22.93 -25.91 10.84
N MET A 420 -22.89 -25.37 12.05
CA MET A 420 -22.20 -24.12 12.36
C MET A 420 -20.97 -24.36 13.21
N GLY A 421 -19.87 -23.69 12.86
CA GLY A 421 -18.69 -23.53 13.70
C GLY A 421 -18.50 -22.07 14.10
N ALA A 422 -17.59 -21.83 15.04
CA ALA A 422 -17.19 -20.49 15.46
C ALA A 422 -15.66 -20.33 15.45
N VAL A 423 -15.20 -19.16 15.02
CA VAL A 423 -13.78 -18.76 15.11
C VAL A 423 -13.67 -17.44 15.87
N THR A 424 -12.92 -17.45 16.96
CA THR A 424 -12.58 -16.25 17.73
C THR A 424 -11.36 -15.58 17.11
N LYS A 425 -11.47 -14.29 16.79
CA LYS A 425 -10.36 -13.47 16.32
C LYS A 425 -9.47 -13.03 17.50
N ALA A 426 -8.26 -12.56 17.18
CA ALA A 426 -7.33 -11.98 18.16
C ALA A 426 -7.91 -10.78 18.94
N ASN A 427 -8.89 -10.06 18.39
CA ASN A 427 -9.58 -8.95 19.07
C ASN A 427 -10.78 -9.40 19.94
N GLY A 428 -11.04 -10.71 20.05
CA GLY A 428 -12.16 -11.27 20.80
C GLY A 428 -13.45 -11.47 20.00
N ASP A 429 -13.58 -10.89 18.81
CA ASP A 429 -14.79 -11.08 17.99
C ASP A 429 -14.95 -12.54 17.57
N VAL A 430 -16.18 -13.06 17.67
CA VAL A 430 -16.54 -14.37 17.13
C VAL A 430 -17.11 -14.25 15.71
N ARG A 431 -16.64 -15.11 14.80
CA ARG A 431 -17.17 -15.26 13.44
C ARG A 431 -17.87 -16.61 13.28
N PRO A 432 -19.11 -16.63 12.74
CA PRO A 432 -19.76 -17.88 12.34
C PRO A 432 -19.06 -18.46 11.11
N LEU A 433 -18.95 -19.78 11.09
CA LEU A 433 -18.61 -20.59 9.92
C LEU A 433 -19.81 -21.46 9.60
N HIS A 434 -20.37 -21.34 8.41
CA HIS A 434 -21.45 -22.20 7.94
C HIS A 434 -20.86 -23.29 7.06
N ASP A 435 -21.01 -24.55 7.47
CA ASP A 435 -20.44 -25.69 6.75
C ASP A 435 -21.48 -26.29 5.80
N GLY A 436 -21.50 -25.76 4.57
CA GLY A 436 -22.26 -26.33 3.46
C GLY A 436 -21.58 -27.51 2.78
N THR A 437 -20.47 -28.04 3.31
CA THR A 437 -19.68 -29.11 2.69
C THR A 437 -19.92 -30.44 3.40
N HIS A 438 -19.55 -30.55 4.68
CA HIS A 438 -19.55 -31.82 5.39
C HIS A 438 -20.98 -32.30 5.71
N GLY A 439 -21.31 -33.54 5.33
CA GLY A 439 -22.65 -34.13 5.37
C GLY A 439 -23.58 -33.54 4.29
N ILE A 440 -23.72 -32.22 4.28
CA ILE A 440 -24.70 -31.50 3.45
C ILE A 440 -24.36 -31.53 1.96
N ASN A 441 -23.08 -31.58 1.61
CA ASN A 441 -22.59 -31.65 0.23
C ASN A 441 -23.10 -30.52 -0.71
N LEU A 442 -23.59 -29.40 -0.17
CA LEU A 442 -24.10 -28.28 -0.97
C LEU A 442 -22.97 -27.65 -1.79
N ASN A 443 -21.80 -27.40 -1.18
CA ASN A 443 -20.66 -26.81 -1.87
C ASN A 443 -20.11 -27.71 -2.99
N ASN A 444 -20.28 -29.03 -2.89
CA ASN A 444 -19.95 -29.98 -3.95
C ASN A 444 -20.90 -29.87 -5.17
N LYS A 445 -22.14 -29.42 -4.94
CA LYS A 445 -23.16 -29.23 -5.97
C LYS A 445 -23.06 -27.86 -6.66
N ILE A 446 -22.41 -26.88 -6.02
CA ILE A 446 -22.20 -25.55 -6.59
C ILE A 446 -21.17 -25.64 -7.72
N ARG A 447 -21.61 -25.33 -8.94
CA ARG A 447 -20.73 -25.14 -10.09
C ARG A 447 -20.57 -23.66 -10.36
N ILE A 448 -19.42 -23.11 -9.97
CA ILE A 448 -19.03 -21.77 -10.39
C ILE A 448 -18.64 -21.86 -11.86
N LEU A 449 -19.51 -21.39 -12.75
CA LEU A 449 -19.29 -21.46 -14.18
C LEU A 449 -18.27 -20.42 -14.66
N ASP A 450 -17.87 -19.48 -13.79
CA ASP A 450 -17.03 -18.36 -14.15
C ASP A 450 -15.56 -18.63 -13.81
N LYS A 451 -14.65 -18.31 -14.73
CA LYS A 451 -13.19 -18.28 -14.49
C LYS A 451 -12.69 -16.85 -14.41
N LEU A 452 -12.71 -16.26 -13.21
CA LEU A 452 -12.03 -14.98 -12.97
C LEU A 452 -10.51 -15.21 -12.93
N GLN A 453 -9.78 -14.56 -13.82
CA GLN A 453 -8.33 -14.48 -13.72
C GLN A 453 -7.95 -13.37 -12.75
N VAL A 454 -7.07 -13.65 -11.79
CA VAL A 454 -6.58 -12.67 -10.82
C VAL A 454 -5.05 -12.63 -10.84
N PRO A 455 -4.43 -11.48 -10.55
CA PRO A 455 -2.97 -11.37 -10.50
C PRO A 455 -2.36 -12.38 -9.52
N GLY A 456 -1.34 -13.11 -9.96
CA GLY A 456 -0.53 -14.02 -9.17
C GLY A 456 0.73 -13.35 -8.58
N PRO A 457 1.50 -14.08 -7.75
CA PRO A 457 2.75 -13.58 -7.16
C PRO A 457 3.75 -12.99 -8.18
N GLU A 458 3.83 -13.58 -9.36
CA GLU A 458 4.73 -13.19 -10.44
C GLU A 458 4.31 -11.88 -11.13
N ASP A 459 3.01 -11.62 -11.24
CA ASP A 459 2.49 -10.34 -11.74
C ASP A 459 2.89 -9.23 -10.74
N LEU A 460 2.70 -9.49 -9.45
CA LEU A 460 3.07 -8.56 -8.37
C LEU A 460 4.57 -8.29 -8.34
N GLN A 461 5.40 -9.34 -8.51
CA GLN A 461 6.86 -9.21 -8.53
C GLN A 461 7.34 -8.36 -9.71
N GLU A 462 6.78 -8.58 -10.90
CA GLU A 462 7.13 -7.81 -12.10
C GLU A 462 6.77 -6.33 -11.93
N VAL A 463 5.56 -6.03 -11.44
CA VAL A 463 5.13 -4.65 -11.16
C VAL A 463 6.03 -3.99 -10.11
N ALA A 464 6.33 -4.68 -9.01
CA ALA A 464 7.18 -4.15 -7.93
C ALA A 464 8.62 -3.89 -8.39
N SER A 465 9.19 -4.79 -9.20
CA SER A 465 10.55 -4.65 -9.74
C SER A 465 10.67 -3.39 -10.61
N ARG A 466 9.64 -3.07 -11.39
CA ARG A 466 9.62 -1.88 -12.24
C ARG A 466 9.48 -0.58 -11.48
N VAL A 467 8.64 -0.56 -10.45
CA VAL A 467 8.56 0.59 -9.54
C VAL A 467 9.96 0.87 -8.97
N LYS A 468 10.69 -0.18 -8.59
CA LYS A 468 12.07 -0.05 -8.11
C LYS A 468 13.04 0.46 -9.18
N GLU A 469 12.92 0.00 -10.43
CA GLU A 469 13.75 0.46 -11.55
C GLU A 469 13.54 1.94 -11.88
N SER A 470 12.29 2.42 -11.83
CA SER A 470 11.96 3.82 -12.12
C SER A 470 12.64 4.81 -11.17
N LYS A 471 12.99 4.36 -9.96
CA LYS A 471 13.46 5.18 -8.83
C LYS A 471 12.47 6.30 -8.43
N GLU A 472 11.25 6.26 -8.95
CA GLU A 472 10.18 7.14 -8.52
C GLU A 472 9.68 6.70 -7.14
N ALA A 473 9.19 7.65 -6.35
CA ALA A 473 8.54 7.33 -5.09
C ALA A 473 7.12 6.80 -5.40
N PRO A 474 6.82 5.51 -5.19
CA PRO A 474 5.47 5.03 -5.42
C PRO A 474 4.53 5.68 -4.41
N PHE A 475 3.41 6.20 -4.92
CA PHE A 475 2.28 6.62 -4.11
C PHE A 475 1.10 5.72 -4.48
N ALA A 476 0.59 4.97 -3.50
CA ALA A 476 -0.55 4.08 -3.68
C ALA A 476 -1.63 4.42 -2.67
N LEU A 477 -2.87 4.39 -3.13
CA LEU A 477 -4.06 4.41 -2.28
C LEU A 477 -4.70 3.04 -2.36
N CYS A 478 -4.85 2.39 -1.21
CA CYS A 478 -5.54 1.11 -1.10
C CYS A 478 -6.90 1.34 -0.45
N ALA A 479 -7.93 0.71 -0.99
CA ALA A 479 -9.27 0.70 -0.43
C ALA A 479 -9.73 -0.75 -0.22
N ASP A 480 -10.60 -0.95 0.76
CA ASP A 480 -11.26 -2.22 1.04
C ASP A 480 -12.78 -2.00 1.03
N ILE A 481 -13.51 -2.91 0.39
CA ILE A 481 -14.97 -2.90 0.40
C ILE A 481 -15.43 -3.76 1.57
N LYS A 482 -15.85 -3.10 2.64
CA LYS A 482 -16.36 -3.76 3.83
C LYS A 482 -17.53 -4.68 3.45
N GLN A 483 -17.40 -5.96 3.82
CA GLN A 483 -18.40 -7.00 3.56
C GLN A 483 -18.80 -7.14 2.08
N ALA A 484 -17.84 -7.00 1.15
CA ALA A 484 -18.10 -7.11 -0.31
C ALA A 484 -19.00 -8.31 -0.69
N HIS A 485 -18.77 -9.49 -0.10
CA HIS A 485 -19.57 -10.71 -0.35
C HIS A 485 -21.04 -10.63 0.09
N ARG A 486 -21.44 -9.62 0.88
CA ARG A 486 -22.81 -9.39 1.36
C ARG A 486 -23.49 -8.21 0.68
N ASN A 487 -22.76 -7.48 -0.17
CA ASN A 487 -23.26 -6.29 -0.86
C ASN A 487 -23.86 -6.60 -2.24
N VAL A 488 -23.82 -7.86 -2.66
CA VAL A 488 -24.49 -8.35 -3.87
C VAL A 488 -25.94 -8.64 -3.49
N LYS A 489 -26.89 -8.03 -4.21
CA LYS A 489 -28.34 -8.20 -3.98
C LYS A 489 -28.93 -9.20 -4.96
#